data_AF-A0A952RQS0-F1
#
_entry.id   AF-A0A952RQS0-F1
#
_cell.length_a   1.000
_cell.length_b   1.000
_cell.length_c   1.000
_cell.angle_alpha   90.00
_cell.angle_beta   90.00
_cell.angle_gamma   90.00
#
_symmetry.space_group_name_H-M   'P 1'
#
loop_
_entity.id
_entity.type
_entity.pdbx_description
1 polymer ?
#
loop_
_entity_poly.entity_id
_entity_poly.type
_entity_poly.pdbx_seq_one_letter_code
_entity_poly.pdbx_strand_id
1 'polypeptide(L)'
;MTDTIPTNAAPSTNADLGAVTWHPSVVKLRELFFDVFSFELQRFTALGDGASFLCWCPKDGSIAWVRLDLFAKPTRDNPRQLVLRVVINKGPVDDVANVARRRGLLVENEPWRSPSWALEAFVTLDELLGSAPFLASLVRTHEKNDASLVIAAPFKTVLASGAALTWDVVASEAAWAAVEPHVPARSEPT
;
A
#
# COMPACT_ATOMS: atom_id res chain seq x y z
N MET A 1 -30.55 -42.64 -11.28
CA MET A 1 -29.38 -42.61 -10.39
C MET A 1 -28.60 -41.35 -10.72
N THR A 2 -28.35 -40.55 -9.71
CA THR A 2 -27.83 -39.18 -9.75
C THR A 2 -26.34 -39.16 -10.09
N ASP A 3 -25.98 -38.53 -11.21
CA ASP A 3 -24.60 -38.14 -11.52
C ASP A 3 -24.22 -36.95 -10.63
N THR A 4 -23.37 -37.19 -9.63
CA THR A 4 -22.72 -36.15 -8.84
C THR A 4 -21.57 -35.56 -9.63
N ILE A 5 -21.78 -34.35 -10.17
CA ILE A 5 -20.71 -33.50 -10.70
C ILE A 5 -19.76 -33.15 -9.54
N PRO A 6 -18.43 -33.37 -9.66
CA PRO A 6 -17.51 -32.95 -8.63
C PRO A 6 -17.50 -31.43 -8.58
N THR A 7 -18.01 -30.89 -7.48
CA THR A 7 -17.94 -29.47 -7.19
C THR A 7 -16.47 -29.17 -6.88
N ASN A 8 -15.75 -28.59 -7.85
CA ASN A 8 -14.40 -28.10 -7.62
C ASN A 8 -14.43 -27.17 -6.41
N ALA A 9 -13.70 -27.57 -5.36
CA ALA A 9 -13.55 -26.78 -4.16
C ALA A 9 -13.06 -25.38 -4.55
N ALA A 10 -13.81 -24.35 -4.13
CA ALA A 10 -13.38 -22.98 -4.29
C ALA A 10 -12.01 -22.80 -3.59
N PRO A 11 -11.04 -22.12 -4.21
CA PRO A 11 -9.76 -21.85 -3.58
C PRO A 11 -9.98 -21.09 -2.27
N SER A 12 -9.39 -21.58 -1.19
CA SER A 12 -9.51 -20.98 0.15
C SER A 12 -8.78 -19.64 0.20
N THR A 13 -9.58 -18.58 0.31
CA THR A 13 -9.26 -17.17 0.04
C THR A 13 -8.00 -16.57 0.66
N ASN A 14 -7.44 -17.09 1.75
CA ASN A 14 -6.25 -16.51 2.40
C ASN A 14 -4.93 -17.26 2.10
N ALA A 15 -4.98 -18.58 1.88
CA ALA A 15 -3.78 -19.37 1.58
C ALA A 15 -3.25 -19.09 0.16
N ASP A 16 -4.18 -18.89 -0.78
CA ASP A 16 -3.85 -18.55 -2.18
C ASP A 16 -3.26 -17.15 -2.30
N LEU A 17 -3.72 -16.20 -1.48
CA LEU A 17 -3.14 -14.87 -1.37
C LEU A 17 -1.73 -14.88 -0.80
N GLY A 18 -1.48 -15.75 0.20
CA GLY A 18 -0.15 -16.01 0.71
C GLY A 18 0.79 -16.48 -0.39
N ALA A 19 0.37 -17.46 -1.21
CA ALA A 19 1.16 -17.99 -2.32
C ALA A 19 1.47 -16.93 -3.41
N VAL A 20 0.50 -16.07 -3.75
CA VAL A 20 0.71 -14.99 -4.73
C VAL A 20 1.64 -13.89 -4.19
N THR A 21 1.58 -13.60 -2.89
CA THR A 21 2.45 -12.60 -2.25
C THR A 21 3.94 -12.96 -2.36
N TRP A 22 4.26 -14.26 -2.31
CA TRP A 22 5.62 -14.79 -2.45
C TRP A 22 5.99 -15.16 -3.89
N HIS A 23 5.09 -14.95 -4.85
CA HIS A 23 5.40 -15.22 -6.24
C HIS A 23 6.59 -14.36 -6.70
N PRO A 24 7.61 -14.93 -7.38
CA PRO A 24 8.85 -14.21 -7.71
C PRO A 24 8.62 -12.88 -8.44
N SER A 25 7.62 -12.81 -9.34
CA SER A 25 7.27 -11.58 -10.04
C SER A 25 6.71 -10.49 -9.11
N VAL A 26 5.94 -10.88 -8.09
CA VAL A 26 5.37 -9.94 -7.11
C VAL A 26 6.46 -9.42 -6.18
N VAL A 27 7.35 -10.31 -5.74
CA VAL A 27 8.55 -9.92 -4.97
C VAL A 27 9.40 -8.94 -5.78
N LYS A 28 9.68 -9.26 -7.06
CA LYS A 28 10.50 -8.38 -7.90
C LYS A 28 9.84 -7.02 -8.14
N LEU A 29 8.54 -7.01 -8.36
CA LEU A 29 7.77 -5.78 -8.52
C LEU A 29 7.82 -4.91 -7.26
N ARG A 30 7.75 -5.53 -6.08
CA ARG A 30 7.87 -4.83 -4.78
C ARG A 30 9.26 -4.23 -4.58
N GLU A 31 10.32 -4.98 -4.88
CA GLU A 31 11.70 -4.45 -4.85
C GLU A 31 11.83 -3.23 -5.76
N LEU A 32 11.39 -3.36 -7.02
CA LEU A 32 11.43 -2.25 -7.99
C LEU A 32 10.62 -1.05 -7.51
N PHE A 33 9.45 -1.27 -6.92
CA PHE A 33 8.65 -0.19 -6.35
C PHE A 33 9.41 0.53 -5.24
N PHE A 34 10.03 -0.19 -4.31
CA PHE A 34 10.79 0.43 -3.23
C PHE A 34 12.05 1.14 -3.73
N ASP A 35 12.72 0.63 -4.76
CA ASP A 35 13.86 1.31 -5.39
C ASP A 35 13.43 2.65 -6.00
N VAL A 36 12.36 2.66 -6.80
CA VAL A 36 11.82 3.88 -7.42
C VAL A 36 11.30 4.84 -6.34
N PHE A 37 10.54 4.34 -5.37
CA PHE A 37 10.01 5.16 -4.29
C PHE A 37 11.12 5.77 -3.42
N SER A 38 12.18 5.01 -3.12
CA SER A 38 13.36 5.51 -2.41
C SER A 38 14.07 6.62 -3.19
N PHE A 39 14.25 6.43 -4.50
CA PHE A 39 14.83 7.45 -5.38
C PHE A 39 13.99 8.73 -5.35
N GLU A 40 12.67 8.60 -5.49
CA GLU A 40 11.73 9.73 -5.49
C GLU A 40 11.68 10.45 -4.14
N LEU A 41 11.73 9.73 -3.02
CA LEU A 41 11.74 10.36 -1.69
C LEU A 41 12.94 11.30 -1.48
N GLN A 42 14.07 11.04 -2.15
CA GLN A 42 15.33 11.74 -1.92
C GLN A 42 15.71 11.76 -0.43
N ARG A 43 15.59 10.59 0.21
CA ARG A 43 15.95 10.37 1.62
C ARG A 43 16.96 9.24 1.71
N PHE A 44 17.71 9.22 2.80
CA PHE A 44 18.38 7.99 3.21
C PHE A 44 17.30 7.00 3.68
N THR A 45 17.28 5.81 3.08
CA THR A 45 16.26 4.80 3.32
C THR A 45 16.90 3.47 3.73
N ALA A 46 16.11 2.62 4.38
CA ALA A 46 16.49 1.26 4.74
C ALA A 46 15.39 0.30 4.30
N LEU A 47 15.80 -0.74 3.57
CA LEU A 47 14.92 -1.80 3.16
C LEU A 47 14.86 -2.88 4.27
N GLY A 48 13.64 -3.26 4.64
CA GLY A 48 13.38 -4.38 5.55
C GLY A 48 13.73 -5.72 4.89
N ASP A 49 13.99 -6.73 5.72
CA ASP A 49 14.37 -8.06 5.25
C ASP A 49 13.28 -8.65 4.32
N GLY A 50 13.71 -9.26 3.21
CA GLY A 50 12.82 -9.81 2.18
C GLY A 50 11.99 -8.75 1.42
N ALA A 51 12.44 -7.49 1.43
CA ALA A 51 11.68 -6.35 0.90
C ALA A 51 10.26 -6.32 1.49
N SER A 52 10.13 -6.49 2.81
CA SER A 52 8.81 -6.46 3.48
C SER A 52 8.28 -5.03 3.63
N PHE A 53 9.17 -4.05 3.79
CA PHE A 53 8.87 -2.63 3.90
C PHE A 53 10.10 -1.80 3.52
N LEU A 54 9.91 -0.50 3.31
CA LEU A 54 10.96 0.50 3.23
C LEU A 54 10.74 1.53 4.36
N CYS A 55 11.77 1.88 5.12
CA CYS A 55 11.69 2.93 6.14
C CYS A 55 12.71 4.04 5.90
N TRP A 56 12.41 5.23 6.44
CA TRP A 56 13.27 6.41 6.36
C TRP A 56 13.05 7.29 7.59
N CYS A 57 13.98 8.23 7.80
CA CYS A 57 13.91 9.21 8.88
C CYS A 57 13.55 10.58 8.28
N PRO A 58 12.33 11.11 8.47
CA PRO A 58 12.01 12.48 8.12
C PRO A 58 12.78 13.49 8.99
N LYS A 59 12.70 14.77 8.64
CA LYS A 59 13.44 15.84 9.35
C LYS A 59 13.01 16.03 10.82
N ASP A 60 11.82 15.56 11.18
CA ASP A 60 11.28 15.64 12.53
C ASP A 60 11.85 14.55 13.48
N GLY A 61 12.71 13.67 12.97
CA GLY A 61 13.33 12.59 13.73
C GLY A 61 12.40 11.40 14.00
N SER A 62 11.21 11.37 13.40
CA SER A 62 10.37 10.17 13.40
C SER A 62 10.97 9.08 12.49
N ILE A 63 10.47 7.85 12.59
CA ILE A 63 10.78 6.81 11.60
C ILE A 63 9.50 6.48 10.84
N ALA A 64 9.46 6.93 9.59
CA ALA A 64 8.40 6.68 8.65
C ALA A 64 8.65 5.39 7.88
N TRP A 65 7.60 4.78 7.36
CA TRP A 65 7.68 3.51 6.67
C TRP A 65 6.57 3.33 5.64
N VAL A 66 6.84 2.50 4.63
CA VAL A 66 5.89 2.05 3.61
C VAL A 66 5.96 0.53 3.44
N ARG A 67 4.81 -0.13 3.27
CA ARG A 67 4.73 -1.55 2.88
C ARG A 67 3.68 -1.76 1.80
N LEU A 68 3.76 -2.91 1.13
CA LEU A 68 2.77 -3.35 0.14
C LEU A 68 1.99 -4.56 0.66
N ASP A 69 0.68 -4.40 0.78
CA ASP A 69 -0.26 -5.47 1.09
C ASP A 69 -0.99 -5.86 -0.20
N LEU A 70 -0.99 -7.14 -0.58
CA LEU A 70 -1.69 -7.64 -1.78
C LEU A 70 -3.13 -8.05 -1.46
N PHE A 71 -4.07 -7.55 -2.24
CA PHE A 71 -5.49 -7.89 -2.16
C PHE A 71 -5.95 -8.56 -3.46
N ALA A 72 -6.62 -9.69 -3.32
CA ALA A 72 -7.36 -10.35 -4.39
C ALA A 72 -8.78 -10.51 -3.88
N LYS A 73 -9.72 -9.78 -4.48
CA LYS A 73 -11.13 -10.03 -4.26
C LYS A 73 -11.60 -10.94 -5.38
N PRO A 74 -11.90 -12.22 -5.13
CA PRO A 74 -12.60 -13.02 -6.12
C PRO A 74 -13.99 -12.42 -6.29
N THR A 75 -14.22 -11.67 -7.38
CA THR A 75 -15.57 -11.28 -7.78
C THR A 75 -16.17 -12.37 -8.64
N ARG A 76 -17.50 -12.56 -8.59
CA ARG A 76 -18.20 -13.57 -9.40
C ARG A 76 -17.97 -13.36 -10.91
N ASP A 77 -17.75 -12.12 -11.33
CA ASP A 77 -17.63 -11.74 -12.74
C ASP A 77 -16.18 -11.49 -13.20
N ASN A 78 -15.22 -11.30 -12.29
CA ASN A 78 -13.82 -11.06 -12.66
C ASN A 78 -12.80 -11.52 -11.60
N PRO A 79 -12.30 -12.76 -11.68
CA PRO A 79 -11.31 -13.31 -10.75
C PRO A 79 -9.85 -12.82 -10.99
N ARG A 80 -9.62 -11.80 -11.83
CA ARG A 80 -8.26 -11.49 -12.35
C ARG A 80 -7.63 -10.18 -11.90
N GLN A 81 -8.36 -9.26 -11.27
CA GLN A 81 -7.77 -7.97 -10.90
C GLN A 81 -7.20 -8.02 -9.49
N LEU A 82 -5.87 -8.14 -9.43
CA LEU A 82 -5.08 -7.99 -8.23
C LEU A 82 -4.92 -6.50 -7.92
N VAL A 83 -5.25 -6.10 -6.69
CA VAL A 83 -5.08 -4.74 -6.19
C VAL A 83 -3.99 -4.77 -5.14
N LEU A 84 -3.04 -3.85 -5.23
CA LEU A 84 -2.05 -3.59 -4.21
C LEU A 84 -2.48 -2.41 -3.36
N ARG A 85 -2.40 -2.59 -2.05
CA ARG A 85 -2.52 -1.52 -1.08
C ARG A 85 -1.12 -1.12 -0.63
N VAL A 86 -0.70 0.07 -1.02
CA VAL A 86 0.46 0.75 -0.46
C VAL A 86 0.04 1.36 0.88
N VAL A 87 0.68 0.95 1.97
CA VAL A 87 0.37 1.44 3.31
C VAL A 87 1.56 2.25 3.82
N ILE A 88 1.33 3.50 4.18
CA ILE A 88 2.35 4.41 4.71
C ILE A 88 1.97 4.81 6.13
N ASN A 89 2.88 4.57 7.08
CA ASN A 89 2.75 4.93 8.50
C ASN A 89 1.49 4.42 9.24
N LYS A 90 0.70 3.52 8.65
CA LYS A 90 -0.57 3.06 9.22
C LYS A 90 -0.51 1.64 9.77
N GLY A 91 -0.79 1.50 11.06
CA GLY A 91 -0.84 0.20 11.74
C GLY A 91 0.54 -0.32 12.14
N PRO A 92 0.60 -1.50 12.77
CA PRO A 92 1.86 -2.07 13.21
C PRO A 92 2.66 -2.62 12.03
N VAL A 93 3.98 -2.42 12.06
CA VAL A 93 4.94 -3.15 11.24
C VAL A 93 6.01 -3.67 12.17
N ASP A 94 6.13 -4.98 12.21
CA ASP A 94 7.17 -5.64 12.98
C ASP A 94 8.54 -5.23 12.41
N ASP A 95 9.51 -5.06 13.29
CA ASP A 95 10.92 -4.85 12.97
C ASP A 95 11.36 -3.49 12.38
N VAL A 96 10.46 -2.53 12.10
CA VAL A 96 10.85 -1.20 11.56
C VAL A 96 11.92 -0.51 12.41
N ALA A 97 11.72 -0.45 13.73
CA ALA A 97 12.68 0.19 14.64
C ALA A 97 14.02 -0.54 14.68
N ASN A 98 14.02 -1.88 14.58
CA ASN A 98 15.25 -2.67 14.60
C ASN A 98 16.02 -2.51 13.29
N VAL A 99 15.34 -2.57 12.14
CA VAL A 99 15.95 -2.30 10.83
C VAL A 99 16.49 -0.87 10.78
N ALA A 100 15.73 0.11 11.26
CA ALA A 100 16.16 1.50 11.32
C ALA A 100 17.46 1.64 12.13
N ARG A 101 17.58 0.98 13.29
CA ARG A 101 18.83 0.97 14.08
C ARG A 101 19.98 0.27 13.36
N ARG A 102 19.75 -0.96 12.89
CA ARG A 102 20.76 -1.76 12.18
C ARG A 102 21.33 -1.03 10.95
N ARG A 103 20.54 -0.14 10.34
CA ARG A 103 20.89 0.61 9.13
C ARG A 103 21.27 2.07 9.39
N GLY A 104 21.33 2.50 10.65
CA GLY A 104 21.78 3.85 11.04
C GLY A 104 20.75 4.97 10.82
N LEU A 105 19.47 4.64 10.62
CA LEU A 105 18.38 5.63 10.59
C LEU A 105 17.90 6.06 11.98
N LEU A 106 18.05 5.18 12.97
CA LEU A 106 17.67 5.43 14.36
C LEU A 106 18.89 5.18 15.24
N VAL A 107 19.20 6.12 16.13
CA VAL A 107 20.36 6.00 17.03
C VAL A 107 20.12 4.88 18.04
N GLU A 108 21.18 4.19 18.43
CA GLU A 108 21.13 3.18 19.47
C GLU A 108 20.59 3.79 20.78
N ASN A 109 19.62 3.11 21.41
CA ASN A 109 18.92 3.56 22.62
C ASN A 109 17.94 4.74 22.47
N GLU A 110 17.77 5.31 21.27
CA GLU A 110 16.69 6.29 21.06
C GLU A 110 15.32 5.62 20.96
N PRO A 111 14.28 6.21 21.60
CA PRO A 111 12.91 5.74 21.46
C PRO A 111 12.41 6.04 20.05
N TRP A 112 11.81 5.03 19.42
CA TRP A 112 11.14 5.22 18.13
C TRP A 112 9.90 6.12 18.31
N ARG A 113 9.81 7.16 17.48
CA ARG A 113 8.61 7.98 17.29
C ARG A 113 7.98 7.69 15.94
N SER A 114 6.70 7.34 15.92
CA SER A 114 5.94 7.19 14.68
C SER A 114 5.47 8.55 14.16
N PRO A 115 5.39 8.75 12.83
CA PRO A 115 4.74 9.93 12.26
C PRO A 115 3.28 10.05 12.70
N SER A 116 2.78 11.28 12.84
CA SER A 116 1.39 11.57 13.22
C SER A 116 0.38 11.53 12.06
N TRP A 117 0.82 11.07 10.89
CA TRP A 117 0.03 11.00 9.66
C TRP A 117 0.21 9.64 9.00
N ALA A 118 -0.77 9.25 8.20
CA ALA A 118 -0.79 7.99 7.48
C ALA A 118 -1.53 8.13 6.15
N LEU A 119 -1.11 7.34 5.16
CA LEU A 119 -1.62 7.34 3.79
C LEU A 119 -1.84 5.90 3.35
N GLU A 120 -2.94 5.66 2.63
CA GLU A 120 -3.17 4.39 1.94
C GLU A 120 -3.42 4.66 0.47
N ALA A 121 -2.79 3.88 -0.40
CA ALA A 121 -3.04 3.93 -1.82
C ALA A 121 -3.42 2.56 -2.35
N PHE A 122 -4.52 2.47 -3.08
CA PHE A 122 -4.95 1.28 -3.81
C PHE A 122 -4.63 1.47 -5.30
N VAL A 123 -3.81 0.59 -5.83
CA VAL A 123 -3.36 0.61 -7.23
C VAL A 123 -3.42 -0.79 -7.80
N THR A 124 -3.59 -0.91 -9.10
CA THR A 124 -3.39 -2.19 -9.78
C THR A 124 -1.90 -2.54 -9.84
N LEU A 125 -1.57 -3.80 -10.18
CA LEU A 125 -0.17 -4.22 -10.33
C LEU A 125 0.57 -3.44 -11.43
N ASP A 126 -0.12 -3.12 -12.53
CA ASP A 126 0.42 -2.39 -13.67
C ASP A 126 0.60 -0.88 -13.40
N GLU A 127 -0.19 -0.31 -12.49
CA GLU A 127 -0.09 1.10 -12.10
C GLU A 127 1.01 1.35 -11.04
N LEU A 128 1.41 0.32 -10.29
CA LEU A 128 2.24 0.47 -9.08
C LEU A 128 3.50 1.32 -9.27
N LEU A 129 4.32 1.01 -10.29
CA LEU A 129 5.58 1.73 -10.52
C LEU A 129 5.32 3.17 -10.98
N GLY A 130 4.30 3.37 -11.82
CA GLY A 130 3.89 4.70 -12.27
C GLY A 130 3.37 5.57 -11.13
N SER A 131 2.77 4.98 -10.10
CA SER A 131 2.26 5.70 -8.93
C SER A 131 3.34 6.14 -7.95
N ALA A 132 4.56 5.57 -7.97
CA ALA A 132 5.59 5.86 -6.98
C ALA A 132 5.97 7.35 -6.88
N PRO A 133 6.19 8.11 -7.98
CA PRO A 133 6.49 9.55 -7.89
C PRO A 133 5.35 10.36 -7.27
N PHE A 134 4.10 10.00 -7.60
CA PHE A 134 2.93 10.65 -7.04
C PHE A 134 2.81 10.40 -5.53
N LEU A 135 2.96 9.15 -5.09
CA LEU A 135 2.94 8.80 -3.67
C LEU A 135 4.08 9.46 -2.89
N ALA A 136 5.29 9.50 -3.46
CA ALA A 136 6.41 10.21 -2.86
C ALA A 136 6.15 11.73 -2.76
N SER A 137 5.42 12.31 -3.73
CA SER A 137 5.00 13.72 -3.65
C SER A 137 4.06 13.97 -2.47
N LEU A 138 3.11 13.07 -2.21
CA LEU A 138 2.21 13.16 -1.06
C LEU A 138 2.97 13.05 0.26
N VAL A 139 3.94 12.14 0.36
CA VAL A 139 4.84 12.06 1.53
C VAL A 139 5.56 13.38 1.76
N ARG A 140 6.15 13.97 0.71
CA ARG A 140 6.86 15.25 0.81
C ARG A 140 5.92 16.39 1.21
N THR A 141 4.69 16.39 0.71
CA THR A 141 3.65 17.35 1.09
C THR A 141 3.33 17.23 2.58
N HIS A 142 3.19 16.02 3.13
CA HIS A 142 2.98 15.83 4.56
C HIS A 142 4.20 16.24 5.39
N GLU A 143 5.41 15.84 5.01
CA GLU A 143 6.64 16.16 5.74
C GLU A 143 6.92 17.67 5.81
N LYS A 144 6.55 18.42 4.75
CA LYS A 144 6.81 19.87 4.64
C LYS A 144 5.57 20.71 4.94
N ASN A 145 4.41 20.09 5.11
CA ASN A 145 3.12 20.76 5.18
C ASN A 145 2.91 21.75 4.01
N ASP A 146 3.20 21.29 2.79
CA ASP A 146 3.20 22.12 1.57
C ASP A 146 2.49 21.41 0.41
N ALA A 147 1.27 21.84 0.14
CA ALA A 147 0.41 21.28 -0.91
C ALA A 147 0.92 21.58 -2.33
N SER A 148 1.81 22.57 -2.53
CA SER A 148 2.36 22.89 -3.85
C SER A 148 3.30 21.80 -4.38
N LEU A 149 3.72 20.88 -3.52
CA LEU A 149 4.60 19.77 -3.86
C LEU A 149 3.87 18.56 -4.45
N VAL A 150 2.53 18.53 -4.36
CA VAL A 150 1.71 17.45 -4.92
C VAL A 150 1.79 17.54 -6.44
N ILE A 151 2.19 16.44 -7.07
CA ILE A 151 2.16 16.32 -8.53
C ILE A 151 0.83 15.73 -9.01
N ALA A 152 0.52 15.90 -10.29
CA ALA A 152 -0.67 15.27 -10.87
C ALA A 152 -0.60 13.74 -10.73
N ALA A 153 -1.73 13.13 -10.39
CA ALA A 153 -1.83 11.68 -10.38
C ALA A 153 -1.63 11.14 -11.81
N PRO A 154 -0.79 10.10 -12.00
CA PRO A 154 -0.50 9.53 -13.32
C PRO A 154 -1.69 8.77 -13.90
N PHE A 155 -2.62 8.39 -13.04
CA PHE A 155 -3.86 7.69 -13.37
C PHE A 155 -5.02 8.45 -12.74
N LYS A 156 -6.25 8.20 -13.22
CA LYS A 156 -7.43 8.73 -12.55
C LYS A 156 -7.51 8.17 -11.15
N THR A 157 -7.57 9.05 -10.15
CA THR A 157 -7.58 8.68 -8.73
C THR A 157 -8.81 9.23 -8.02
N VAL A 158 -9.34 8.41 -7.11
CA VAL A 158 -10.35 8.78 -6.13
C VAL A 158 -9.62 9.06 -4.82
N LEU A 159 -9.90 10.22 -4.23
CA LEU A 159 -9.35 10.63 -2.94
C LEU A 159 -10.48 10.65 -1.91
N ALA A 160 -10.32 9.91 -0.81
CA ALA A 160 -11.22 9.95 0.33
C ALA A 160 -10.48 10.47 1.57
N SER A 161 -11.00 11.55 2.15
CA SER A 161 -10.48 12.13 3.38
C SER A 161 -11.18 11.54 4.62
N GLY A 162 -10.47 11.45 5.75
CA GLY A 162 -10.97 10.92 7.03
C GLY A 162 -10.34 11.60 8.25
N ALA A 163 -10.56 11.05 9.46
CA ALA A 163 -10.36 11.79 10.71
C ALA A 163 -8.94 11.78 11.33
N ALA A 164 -8.59 12.95 11.91
CA ALA A 164 -7.51 13.39 12.84
C ALA A 164 -6.11 12.73 12.87
N LEU A 165 -5.96 11.43 12.63
CA LEU A 165 -4.66 10.72 12.56
C LEU A 165 -4.41 9.99 11.23
N THR A 166 -5.39 10.06 10.32
CA THR A 166 -5.46 9.34 9.05
C THR A 166 -6.44 10.17 8.21
N TRP A 167 -6.24 10.41 6.93
CA TRP A 167 -6.76 9.59 5.84
C TRP A 167 -6.70 10.56 4.65
N ASP A 168 -5.71 10.42 3.79
CA ASP A 168 -6.02 10.44 2.37
C ASP A 168 -5.96 8.97 1.97
N VAL A 169 -7.09 8.41 1.56
CA VAL A 169 -7.11 7.15 0.84
C VAL A 169 -7.13 7.53 -0.62
N VAL A 170 -6.09 7.14 -1.34
CA VAL A 170 -6.02 7.26 -2.78
C VAL A 170 -6.40 5.90 -3.36
N ALA A 171 -7.26 5.86 -4.35
CA ALA A 171 -7.43 4.67 -5.17
C ALA A 171 -7.36 5.07 -6.63
N SER A 172 -6.65 4.32 -7.49
CA SER A 172 -6.90 4.46 -8.92
C SER A 172 -8.37 4.09 -9.20
N GLU A 173 -9.00 4.71 -10.20
CA GLU A 173 -10.39 4.40 -10.56
C GLU A 173 -10.56 2.89 -10.85
N ALA A 174 -9.55 2.29 -11.49
CA ALA A 174 -9.49 0.85 -11.75
C ALA A 174 -9.45 0.02 -10.46
N ALA A 175 -8.61 0.41 -9.49
CA ALA A 175 -8.58 -0.25 -8.19
C ALA A 175 -9.86 -0.01 -7.38
N TRP A 176 -10.42 1.20 -7.44
CA TRP A 176 -11.65 1.57 -6.74
C TRP A 176 -12.84 0.71 -7.20
N ALA A 177 -13.01 0.56 -8.51
CA ALA A 177 -14.05 -0.30 -9.09
C ALA A 177 -13.91 -1.77 -8.68
N ALA A 178 -12.70 -2.25 -8.41
CA ALA A 178 -12.45 -3.61 -7.93
C ALA A 178 -12.65 -3.76 -6.41
N VAL A 179 -12.37 -2.71 -5.63
CA VAL A 179 -12.49 -2.72 -4.16
C VAL A 179 -13.93 -2.47 -3.71
N GLU A 180 -14.68 -1.61 -4.41
CA GLU A 180 -16.09 -1.35 -4.08
C GLU A 180 -16.92 -2.65 -4.10
N PRO A 181 -17.75 -2.91 -3.07
CA PRO A 181 -18.86 -3.82 -3.24
C PRO A 181 -19.89 -3.17 -4.18
N HIS A 182 -20.63 -3.96 -4.95
CA HIS A 182 -21.97 -3.54 -5.35
C HIS A 182 -22.72 -3.14 -4.08
N VAL A 183 -22.76 -1.84 -3.79
CA VAL A 183 -23.70 -1.27 -2.84
C VAL A 183 -25.05 -1.44 -3.54
N PRO A 184 -25.96 -2.30 -3.05
CA PRO A 184 -27.29 -2.33 -3.62
C PRO A 184 -27.84 -0.91 -3.52
N ALA A 185 -28.32 -0.38 -4.64
CA ALA A 185 -28.98 0.92 -4.69
C ALA A 185 -29.93 1.00 -3.49
N ARG A 186 -29.77 2.03 -2.65
CA ARG A 186 -30.71 2.31 -1.57
C ARG A 186 -32.09 2.26 -2.20
N SER A 187 -32.89 1.29 -1.79
CA SER A 187 -34.30 1.20 -2.15
C SER A 187 -34.93 2.55 -1.86
N GLU A 188 -35.47 3.19 -2.89
CA GLU A 188 -36.27 4.39 -2.72
C GLU A 188 -37.41 4.08 -1.74
N PRO A 189 -37.66 4.93 -0.74
CA PRO A 189 -38.82 4.76 0.11
C PRO A 189 -40.07 5.01 -0.75
N THR A 190 -40.94 4.01 -0.75
CA THR A 190 -42.29 4.08 -1.32
C THR A 190 -43.21 4.92 -0.44
#